data_AF-A0A0T9MPJ7-F1
#
_entry.id   AF-A0A0T9MPJ7-F1
#
_cell.length_a   1.000
_cell.length_b   1.000
_cell.length_c   1.000
_cell.angle_alpha   90.00
_cell.angle_beta   90.00
_cell.angle_gamma   90.00
#
_symmetry.space_group_name_H-M   'P 1'
#
loop_
_entity.id
_entity.type
_entity.pdbx_description
1 polymer ?
#
loop_
_entity_poly.entity_id
_entity_poly.type
_entity_poly.pdbx_seq_one_letter_code
_entity_poly.pdbx_strand_id
1 'polypeptide(L)'
;MIKWYEESDTEVNRSIALLTGEDPDKWYPYGGVKGKDYCKNPSDAWPIIYANKIGLYSPEINDNDQWNARIINPQGEWQAYSQSPLRAAMICYLLSQDI
;
A
#
# COMPACT_ATOMS: atom_id res chain seq x y z
N MET A 1 -6.51 -15.92 2.80
CA MET A 1 -6.20 -14.56 3.25
C MET A 1 -4.73 -14.32 2.97
N ILE A 2 -4.42 -13.38 2.08
CA ILE A 2 -3.03 -13.07 1.72
C ILE A 2 -2.39 -12.29 2.88
N LYS A 3 -1.15 -12.63 3.20
CA LYS A 3 -0.38 -11.92 4.23
C LYS A 3 0.46 -10.81 3.58
N TRP A 4 -0.19 -9.71 3.25
CA TRP A 4 0.44 -8.57 2.54
C TRP A 4 1.71 -8.01 3.20
N TYR A 5 1.89 -8.23 4.51
CA TYR A 5 3.11 -7.82 5.22
C TYR A 5 4.35 -8.65 4.86
N GLU A 6 4.16 -9.92 4.49
CA GLU A 6 5.22 -10.84 4.02
C GLU A 6 5.56 -10.64 2.53
N GLU A 7 4.67 -9.98 1.78
CA GLU A 7 4.83 -9.77 0.34
C GLU A 7 5.89 -8.73 -0.03
N SER A 8 6.52 -8.94 -1.19
CA SER A 8 7.49 -7.99 -1.73
C SER A 8 6.80 -6.70 -2.21
N ASP A 9 7.54 -5.60 -2.25
CA ASP A 9 7.01 -4.33 -2.79
C ASP A 9 6.52 -4.47 -4.23
N THR A 10 7.16 -5.34 -5.02
CA THR A 10 6.75 -5.62 -6.40
C THR A 10 5.36 -6.23 -6.45
N GLU A 11 5.07 -7.22 -5.61
CA GLU A 11 3.75 -7.86 -5.57
C GLU A 11 2.69 -6.93 -5.00
N VAL A 12 3.00 -6.18 -3.94
CA VAL A 12 2.10 -5.15 -3.39
C VAL A 12 1.76 -4.10 -4.47
N ASN A 13 2.77 -3.58 -5.17
CA ASN A 13 2.58 -2.61 -6.24
C ASN A 13 1.75 -3.19 -7.40
N ARG A 14 2.01 -4.45 -7.78
CA ARG A 14 1.29 -5.15 -8.84
C ARG A 14 -0.19 -5.36 -8.48
N SER A 15 -0.48 -5.81 -7.27
CA SER A 15 -1.85 -6.00 -6.79
C SER A 15 -2.64 -4.70 -6.75
N ILE A 16 -2.01 -3.61 -6.31
CA ILE A 16 -2.63 -2.28 -6.32
C ILE A 16 -2.91 -1.81 -7.74
N ALA A 17 -1.96 -1.99 -8.66
CA ALA A 17 -2.13 -1.63 -10.07
C ALA A 17 -3.41 -2.28 -10.63
N LEU A 18 -3.58 -3.59 -10.42
CA LEU A 18 -4.78 -4.33 -10.85
C LEU A 18 -6.08 -3.76 -10.25
N LEU A 19 -6.09 -3.45 -8.95
CA LEU A 19 -7.27 -2.89 -8.27
C LEU A 19 -7.61 -1.47 -8.74
N THR A 20 -6.59 -0.70 -9.13
CA THR A 20 -6.77 0.65 -9.68
C THR A 20 -7.09 0.67 -11.18
N GLY A 21 -7.23 -0.50 -11.80
CA GLY A 21 -7.55 -0.65 -13.23
C GLY A 21 -6.36 -0.44 -14.16
N GLU A 22 -5.13 -0.49 -13.63
CA GLU A 22 -3.90 -0.46 -14.41
C GLU A 22 -3.52 -1.88 -14.87
N ASP A 23 -2.70 -1.95 -15.92
CA ASP A 23 -2.21 -3.20 -16.49
C ASP A 23 -0.71 -3.37 -16.18
N PRO A 24 -0.37 -4.05 -15.07
CA PRO A 24 1.02 -4.21 -14.65
C PRO A 24 1.83 -5.15 -15.56
N ASP A 25 1.20 -5.94 -16.42
CA ASP A 25 1.92 -6.81 -17.35
C ASP A 25 2.62 -6.00 -18.46
N LYS A 26 2.22 -4.73 -18.64
CA LYS A 26 2.91 -3.76 -19.50
C LYS A 26 4.12 -3.08 -18.83
N TRP A 27 4.37 -3.34 -17.55
CA TRP A 27 5.47 -2.72 -16.81
C TRP A 27 6.77 -3.47 -17.03
N TYR A 28 7.91 -2.78 -16.92
CA TYR A 28 9.21 -3.45 -16.92
C TYR A 28 9.28 -4.56 -15.83
N PRO A 29 9.87 -5.73 -16.14
CA PRO A 29 10.61 -6.06 -17.36
C PRO A 29 9.77 -6.62 -18.53
N TYR A 30 8.46 -6.83 -18.34
CA TYR A 30 7.60 -7.53 -19.29
C TYR A 30 7.02 -6.65 -20.41
N GLY A 31 6.93 -5.34 -20.16
CA GLY A 31 6.64 -4.31 -21.18
C GLY A 31 7.66 -3.16 -21.19
N GLY A 32 7.41 -2.14 -22.00
CA GLY A 32 8.32 -1.00 -22.20
C GLY A 32 8.03 0.24 -21.35
N VAL A 33 7.05 0.19 -20.43
CA VAL A 33 6.62 1.34 -19.64
C VAL A 33 7.12 1.19 -18.21
N LYS A 34 7.61 2.29 -17.61
CA LYS A 34 7.94 2.32 -16.18
C LYS A 34 6.65 2.22 -15.37
N GLY A 35 6.52 1.14 -14.60
CA GLY A 35 5.41 0.95 -13.67
C GLY A 35 5.40 1.96 -12.52
N LYS A 36 4.25 2.08 -11.86
CA LYS A 36 4.13 2.90 -10.65
C LYS A 36 4.77 2.18 -9.46
N ASP A 37 5.30 2.96 -8.53
CA ASP A 37 5.90 2.44 -7.30
C ASP A 37 5.17 2.99 -6.08
N TYR A 38 3.98 2.47 -5.79
CA TYR A 38 3.16 2.96 -4.69
C TYR A 38 3.82 2.76 -3.31
N CYS A 39 4.70 1.77 -3.15
CA CYS A 39 5.43 1.52 -1.91
C CYS A 39 6.55 2.54 -1.62
N LYS A 40 7.05 3.27 -2.64
CA LYS A 40 8.23 4.16 -2.49
C LYS A 40 8.10 5.53 -3.14
N ASN A 41 7.12 5.75 -4.01
CA ASN A 41 6.87 7.02 -4.69
C ASN A 41 5.61 7.70 -4.12
N PRO A 42 5.75 8.84 -3.43
CA PRO A 42 4.60 9.57 -2.90
C PRO A 42 3.60 10.00 -3.98
N SER A 43 4.04 10.36 -5.18
CA SER A 43 3.14 10.81 -6.25
C SER A 43 2.25 9.69 -6.76
N ASP A 44 2.76 8.45 -6.76
CA ASP A 44 1.98 7.27 -7.15
C ASP A 44 1.01 6.86 -6.04
N ALA A 45 1.46 6.91 -4.78
CA ALA A 45 0.72 6.45 -3.60
C ALA A 45 -0.36 7.44 -3.12
N TRP A 46 -0.09 8.74 -3.21
CA TRP A 46 -0.92 9.78 -2.60
C TRP A 46 -2.38 9.79 -3.07
N PRO A 47 -2.70 9.57 -4.37
CA PRO A 47 -4.08 9.48 -4.82
C PRO A 47 -4.88 8.40 -4.07
N ILE A 48 -4.27 7.24 -3.78
CA ILE A 48 -4.90 6.14 -3.04
C ILE A 48 -5.10 6.51 -1.57
N ILE A 49 -4.05 7.07 -0.95
CA ILE A 49 -4.08 7.51 0.45
C ILE A 49 -5.23 8.50 0.67
N TYR A 50 -5.32 9.51 -0.20
CA TYR A 50 -6.34 10.55 -0.11
C TYR A 50 -7.75 10.00 -0.36
N ALA A 51 -7.94 9.20 -1.42
CA ALA A 51 -9.26 8.66 -1.77
C ALA A 51 -9.83 7.72 -0.69
N ASN A 52 -8.97 6.92 -0.06
CA ASN A 52 -9.37 5.95 0.96
C ASN A 52 -9.26 6.48 2.40
N LYS A 53 -8.89 7.76 2.58
CA LYS A 53 -8.73 8.42 3.90
C LYS A 53 -7.79 7.66 4.83
N ILE A 54 -6.68 7.17 4.30
CA ILE A 54 -5.69 6.39 5.06
C ILE A 54 -4.93 7.36 5.98
N GLY A 55 -5.02 7.14 7.29
CA GLY A 55 -4.21 7.84 8.28
C GLY A 55 -2.81 7.26 8.35
N LEU A 56 -1.77 8.11 8.36
CA LEU A 56 -0.37 7.74 8.54
C LEU A 56 0.12 8.28 9.89
N TYR A 57 0.67 7.41 10.72
CA TYR A 57 1.23 7.77 12.03
C TYR A 57 2.70 7.38 12.07
N SER A 58 3.52 8.33 12.52
CA SER A 58 4.96 8.11 12.70
C SER A 58 5.22 7.03 13.74
N PRO A 59 6.34 6.29 13.61
CA PRO A 59 6.76 5.36 14.63
C PRO A 59 6.87 6.03 15.99
N GLU A 60 6.43 5.33 17.04
CA GLU A 60 6.78 5.70 18.40
C GLU A 60 8.19 5.19 18.70
N ILE A 61 8.93 5.90 19.57
CA ILE A 61 10.35 5.61 19.93
C ILE A 61 10.55 4.16 20.42
N ASN A 62 9.49 3.47 20.84
CA ASN A 62 9.54 2.11 21.39
C ASN A 62 8.89 1.04 20.48
N ASP A 63 8.37 1.39 19.29
CA ASP A 63 7.61 0.47 18.42
C ASP A 63 8.44 0.00 17.21
N ASN A 64 9.67 -0.46 17.46
CA ASN A 64 10.59 -0.99 16.44
C ASN A 64 10.81 -0.08 15.21
N ASP A 65 10.64 1.24 15.40
CA ASP A 65 10.67 2.25 14.34
C ASP A 65 9.71 2.00 13.16
N GLN A 66 8.59 1.30 13.40
CA GLN A 66 7.59 1.02 12.38
C GLN A 66 6.55 2.13 12.22
N TRP A 67 6.30 2.53 10.97
CA TRP A 67 5.18 3.38 10.61
C TRP A 67 3.88 2.62 10.71
N ASN A 68 2.84 3.32 11.16
CA ASN A 68 1.49 2.79 11.23
C ASN A 68 0.60 3.44 10.17
N ALA A 69 -0.18 2.63 9.46
CA ALA A 69 -1.26 3.10 8.61
C ALA A 69 -2.60 2.53 9.07
N ARG A 70 -3.66 3.35 9.00
CA ARG A 70 -4.99 2.94 9.44
C ARG A 70 -6.11 3.46 8.54
N ILE A 71 -7.09 2.61 8.28
CA ILE A 71 -8.38 2.97 7.67
C ILE A 71 -9.48 2.65 8.67
N ILE A 72 -10.32 3.63 8.99
CA ILE A 72 -11.51 3.45 9.84
C ILE A 72 -12.72 3.97 9.09
N ASN A 73 -13.71 3.11 8.88
CA ASN A 73 -15.00 3.45 8.28
C ASN A 73 -16.11 2.55 8.87
N PRO A 74 -17.40 2.74 8.50
CA PRO A 74 -18.49 1.90 9.02
C PRO A 74 -18.38 0.40 8.70
N GLN A 75 -17.58 0.02 7.70
CA GLN A 75 -17.37 -1.38 7.30
C GLN A 75 -16.33 -2.08 8.17
N GLY A 76 -15.43 -1.33 8.83
CA GLY A 76 -14.43 -1.90 9.71
C GLY A 76 -13.25 -0.98 9.97
N GLU A 77 -12.25 -1.57 10.63
CA GLU A 77 -10.97 -0.97 10.91
C GLU A 77 -9.87 -1.90 10.37
N TRP A 78 -8.97 -1.32 9.58
CA TRP A 78 -7.78 -2.01 9.07
C TRP A 78 -6.55 -1.23 9.49
N GLN A 79 -5.50 -1.96 9.84
CA GLN A 79 -4.25 -1.40 10.28
C GLN A 79 -3.08 -2.19 9.69
N ALA A 80 -2.01 -1.48 9.34
CA ALA A 80 -0.78 -2.08 8.84
C ALA A 80 0.45 -1.36 9.41
N TYR A 81 1.54 -2.12 9.54
CA TYR A 81 2.81 -1.65 10.06
C TYR A 81 3.91 -1.91 9.03
N SER A 82 4.82 -0.95 8.85
CA SER A 82 6.00 -1.14 7.98
C SER A 82 7.10 -0.13 8.28
N GLN A 83 8.33 -0.44 7.88
CA GLN A 83 9.46 0.50 7.97
C GLN A 83 9.31 1.71 7.02
N SER A 84 8.41 1.63 6.03
CA SER A 84 8.08 2.73 5.12
C SER A 84 6.62 3.18 5.33
N PRO A 85 6.33 4.49 5.43
CA PRO A 85 4.97 4.99 5.57
C PRO A 85 4.09 4.61 4.38
N LEU A 86 4.65 4.73 3.16
CA LEU A 86 3.90 4.43 1.95
C LEU A 86 3.58 2.94 1.85
N ARG A 87 4.56 2.08 2.17
CA ARG A 87 4.32 0.63 2.20
C ARG A 87 3.26 0.25 3.24
N ALA A 88 3.29 0.85 4.43
CA ALA A 88 2.25 0.65 5.43
C ALA A 88 0.86 1.06 4.89
N ALA A 89 0.75 2.23 4.26
CA ALA A 89 -0.51 2.67 3.65
C ALA A 89 -1.01 1.71 2.56
N MET A 90 -0.12 1.25 1.69
CA MET A 90 -0.46 0.34 0.59
C MET A 90 -0.94 -1.03 1.10
N ILE A 91 -0.30 -1.57 2.14
CA ILE A 91 -0.77 -2.80 2.81
C ILE A 91 -2.13 -2.57 3.47
N CYS A 92 -2.31 -1.45 4.17
CA CYS A 92 -3.58 -1.13 4.82
C CYS A 92 -4.72 -1.01 3.79
N TYR A 93 -4.43 -0.42 2.63
CA TYR A 93 -5.36 -0.37 1.51
C TYR A 93 -5.74 -1.79 1.05
N LEU A 94 -4.77 -2.65 0.74
CA LEU A 94 -5.05 -4.02 0.29
C LEU A 94 -5.85 -4.83 1.31
N LEU A 95 -5.53 -4.72 2.60
CA LEU A 95 -6.30 -5.35 3.68
C LEU A 95 -7.76 -4.89 3.70
N SER A 96 -8.04 -3.63 3.36
CA SER A 96 -9.41 -3.10 3.27
C SER A 96 -10.19 -3.56 2.04
N GLN A 97 -9.52 -4.12 1.02
CA GLN A 97 -10.16 -4.62 -0.19
C GLN A 97 -10.45 -6.13 -0.13
N ASP A 98 -9.75 -6.90 0.72
CA ASP A 98 -9.91 -8.35 0.89
C ASP A 98 -11.16 -8.75 1.73
N ILE A 99 -12.30 -8.09 1.53
CA ILE A 99 -13.57 -8.36 2.24
C ILE A 99 -14.28 -9.59 1.67
#